data_AF-A0A238BXM4-F1
#
_entry.id   AF-A0A238BXM4-F1
#
_cell.length_a   1.000
_cell.length_b   1.000
_cell.length_c   1.000
_cell.angle_alpha   90.00
_cell.angle_beta   90.00
_cell.angle_gamma   90.00
#
_symmetry.space_group_name_H-M   'P 1'
#
loop_
_entity.id
_entity.type
_entity.pdbx_description
1 polymer ?
#
loop_
_entity_poly.entity_id
_entity_poly.type
_entity_poly.pdbx_seq_one_letter_code
_entity_poly.pdbx_strand_id
1 'polypeptide(L)'
;MNFCLELFCQFVRNIMLIYYSTPAILALLFTLFQEVVGDDNNPITKSFECSDGCCDEHEWCRFWALSGECILNQAWMAINCQLSCNTCQKGMN
;
A
#
# COMPACT_ATOMS: atom_id res chain seq x y z
N MET A 1 12.26 17.89 7.56
CA MET A 1 11.18 18.55 6.81
C MET A 1 9.84 17.94 7.22
N ASN A 2 9.42 18.14 8.48
CA ASN A 2 8.50 17.20 9.14
C ASN A 2 7.10 17.77 9.44
N PHE A 3 6.83 19.02 9.08
CA PHE A 3 5.57 19.72 9.43
C PHE A 3 4.42 19.45 8.44
N CYS A 4 4.63 18.64 7.40
CA CYS A 4 3.69 18.46 6.28
C CYS A 4 2.85 17.17 6.35
N LEU A 5 3.33 16.12 7.06
CA LEU A 5 2.71 14.79 7.01
C LEU A 5 1.50 14.65 7.96
N GLU A 6 1.61 15.09 9.21
CA GLU A 6 0.55 14.87 10.21
C GLU A 6 -0.76 15.57 9.83
N LEU A 7 -0.68 16.83 9.37
CA LEU A 7 -1.86 17.62 8.99
C LEU A 7 -2.63 16.98 7.82
N PHE A 8 -1.92 16.34 6.87
CA PHE A 8 -2.51 15.68 5.71
C PHE A 8 -3.24 14.38 6.10
N CYS A 9 -2.62 13.55 6.95
CA CYS A 9 -3.28 12.36 7.51
C CYS A 9 -4.50 12.70 8.36
N GLN A 10 -4.45 13.76 9.17
CA GLN A 10 -5.59 14.21 9.97
C GLN A 10 -6.76 14.65 9.07
N PHE A 11 -6.47 15.36 7.97
CA PHE A 11 -7.48 15.86 7.03
C PHE A 11 -8.18 14.72 6.28
N VAL A 12 -7.41 13.80 5.69
CA VAL A 12 -7.96 12.63 4.97
C VAL A 12 -8.80 11.75 5.89
N ARG A 13 -8.34 11.48 7.13
CA ARG A 13 -9.11 10.69 8.11
C ARG A 13 -10.48 11.31 8.42
N ASN A 14 -10.57 12.64 8.55
CA ASN A 14 -11.84 13.30 8.83
C ASN A 14 -12.78 13.31 7.62
N ILE A 15 -12.27 13.53 6.41
CA ILE A 15 -13.08 13.46 5.18
C ILE A 15 -13.67 12.07 4.99
N MET A 16 -12.88 11.01 5.18
CA MET A 16 -13.35 9.62 5.08
C MET A 16 -14.44 9.31 6.11
N LEU A 17 -14.35 9.82 7.34
CA LEU A 17 -15.38 9.61 8.36
C LEU A 17 -16.73 10.28 8.00
N ILE A 18 -16.70 11.46 7.37
CA ILE A 18 -17.91 12.14 6.87
C ILE A 18 -18.53 11.35 5.68
N TYR A 19 -17.68 10.83 4.80
CA TYR A 19 -18.08 10.00 3.66
C TYR A 19 -18.80 8.70 4.09
N TYR A 20 -18.26 7.97 5.07
CA TYR A 20 -18.86 6.72 5.53
C TYR A 20 -20.09 6.88 6.45
N SER A 21 -20.34 8.07 6.99
CA SER A 21 -21.48 8.33 7.90
C SER A 21 -22.76 8.79 7.19
N THR A 22 -22.76 8.94 5.86
CA THR A 22 -23.90 9.45 5.06
C THR A 22 -24.31 8.45 3.96
N PRO A 23 -25.17 7.46 4.25
CA PRO A 23 -25.48 6.37 3.32
C PRO A 23 -26.11 6.82 1.99
N ALA A 24 -26.77 7.98 1.97
CA ALA A 24 -27.30 8.57 0.74
C ALA A 24 -26.20 9.05 -0.23
N ILE A 25 -25.06 9.54 0.29
CA ILE A 25 -23.93 9.98 -0.54
C ILE A 25 -23.22 8.76 -1.12
N LEU A 26 -23.01 7.72 -0.31
CA LEU A 26 -22.50 6.43 -0.77
C LEU A 26 -23.36 5.82 -1.90
N ALA A 27 -24.68 5.81 -1.74
CA ALA A 27 -25.59 5.27 -2.76
C ALA A 27 -25.53 6.06 -4.09
N LEU A 28 -25.59 7.40 -4.03
CA LEU A 28 -25.52 8.25 -5.21
C LEU A 28 -24.19 8.09 -5.96
N LEU A 29 -23.07 8.06 -5.24
CA LEU A 29 -21.75 7.88 -5.87
C LEU A 29 -21.58 6.46 -6.43
N PHE A 30 -22.08 5.43 -5.75
CA PHE A 30 -22.08 4.06 -6.28
C PHE A 30 -22.82 4.00 -7.63
N THR A 31 -24.02 4.58 -7.73
CA THR A 31 -24.77 4.62 -9.00
C THR A 31 -24.12 5.46 -10.11
N LEU A 32 -23.18 6.35 -9.78
CA LEU A 32 -22.44 7.17 -10.75
C LEU A 32 -21.08 6.56 -11.14
N PHE A 33 -20.52 5.65 -10.34
CA PHE A 33 -19.26 4.95 -10.62
C PHE A 33 -19.43 3.59 -11.31
N GLN A 34 -20.65 3.02 -11.33
CA GLN A 34 -20.87 1.66 -11.88
C GLN A 34 -20.70 1.51 -13.41
N GLU A 35 -20.48 2.59 -14.17
CA GLU A 35 -20.07 2.50 -15.59
C GLU A 35 -18.55 2.32 -15.79
N VAL A 36 -17.73 2.52 -14.75
CA VAL A 36 -16.26 2.30 -14.77
C VAL A 36 -15.85 1.06 -13.98
N VAL A 37 -16.39 -0.09 -14.37
CA VAL A 37 -15.93 -1.42 -13.91
C VAL A 37 -15.22 -2.13 -15.06
N GLY A 38 -14.13 -1.54 -15.51
CA GLY A 38 -13.34 -1.94 -16.68
C GLY A 38 -11.94 -1.34 -16.62
N ASP A 39 -11.37 -1.36 -15.42
CA ASP A 39 -10.16 -0.63 -15.03
C ASP A 39 -9.16 -1.64 -14.46
N ASP A 40 -7.90 -1.56 -14.89
CA ASP A 40 -6.82 -2.51 -14.55
C ASP A 40 -5.91 -2.03 -13.41
N ASN A 41 -6.28 -0.94 -12.70
CA ASN A 41 -5.56 -0.36 -11.56
C ASN A 41 -5.58 -1.21 -10.26
N ASN A 42 -5.63 -2.54 -10.35
CA ASN A 42 -5.35 -3.39 -9.20
C ASN A 42 -3.83 -3.38 -8.95
N PRO A 43 -3.35 -3.05 -7.74
CA PRO A 43 -1.91 -2.96 -7.47
C PRO A 43 -1.19 -4.27 -7.79
N ILE A 44 0.03 -4.18 -8.33
CA ILE A 44 0.84 -5.37 -8.60
C ILE A 44 1.29 -5.94 -7.25
N THR A 45 0.70 -7.08 -6.87
CA THR A 45 0.87 -7.78 -5.58
C THR A 45 1.67 -9.08 -5.71
N LYS A 46 2.29 -9.32 -6.88
CA LYS A 46 3.20 -10.44 -7.10
C LYS A 46 4.39 -10.04 -7.97
N SER A 47 5.59 -10.39 -7.51
CA SER A 47 6.88 -10.30 -8.21
C SER A 47 7.12 -8.96 -8.94
N PHE A 48 6.85 -7.85 -8.25
CA PHE A 48 6.96 -6.49 -8.78
C PHE A 48 8.40 -6.09 -9.12
N GLU A 49 9.34 -6.37 -8.22
CA GLU A 49 10.78 -6.16 -8.45
C GLU A 49 11.56 -7.37 -7.89
N CYS A 50 12.49 -7.93 -8.67
CA CYS A 50 13.22 -9.14 -8.29
C CYS A 50 14.70 -9.10 -8.74
N SER A 51 15.61 -9.56 -7.89
CA SER A 51 17.03 -9.81 -8.20
C SER A 51 17.52 -11.07 -7.48
N ASP A 52 18.28 -11.91 -8.18
CA ASP A 52 19.01 -13.06 -7.61
C ASP A 52 18.15 -14.03 -6.76
N GLY A 53 16.88 -14.19 -7.12
CA GLY A 53 15.90 -15.04 -6.40
C GLY A 53 15.23 -14.37 -5.18
N CYS A 54 15.56 -13.12 -4.91
CA CYS A 54 14.90 -12.26 -3.91
C CYS A 54 13.90 -11.31 -4.60
N CYS A 55 12.73 -11.07 -4.01
CA CYS A 55 11.70 -10.21 -4.59
C CYS A 55 11.03 -9.27 -3.58
N ASP A 56 10.67 -8.09 -4.07
CA ASP A 56 9.53 -7.33 -3.58
C ASP A 56 8.30 -7.76 -4.40
N GLU A 57 7.33 -8.37 -3.74
CA GLU A 57 6.11 -8.85 -4.36
C GLU A 57 5.14 -7.70 -4.68
N HIS A 58 5.16 -6.62 -3.89
CA HIS A 58 4.22 -5.51 -4.02
C HIS A 58 4.88 -4.17 -4.41
N GLU A 59 4.26 -3.44 -5.33
CA GLU A 59 4.69 -2.10 -5.78
C GLU A 59 4.90 -1.04 -4.66
N TRP A 60 4.37 -1.25 -3.45
CA TRP A 60 4.50 -0.31 -2.32
C TRP A 60 5.53 -0.74 -1.28
N CYS A 61 6.25 -1.85 -1.48
CA CYS A 61 7.27 -2.36 -0.56
C CYS A 61 8.30 -1.30 -0.15
N ARG A 62 8.76 -0.49 -1.11
CA ARG A 62 9.69 0.61 -0.86
C ARG A 62 9.10 1.73 0.00
N PHE A 63 7.81 2.04 -0.18
CA PHE A 63 7.11 3.02 0.65
C PHE A 63 6.94 2.51 2.08
N TRP A 64 6.50 1.27 2.25
CA TRP A 64 6.34 0.64 3.57
C TRP A 64 7.67 0.48 4.32
N ALA A 65 8.75 0.11 3.63
CA ALA A 65 10.08 0.09 4.23
C ALA A 65 10.53 1.48 4.71
N LEU A 66 10.30 2.54 3.91
CA LEU A 66 10.55 3.92 4.32
C LEU A 66 9.64 4.39 5.47
N SER A 67 8.44 3.81 5.62
CA SER A 67 7.53 4.04 6.75
C SER A 67 7.90 3.25 8.03
N GLY A 68 8.88 2.35 7.97
CA GLY A 68 9.34 1.56 9.13
C GLY A 68 8.71 0.17 9.26
N GLU A 69 7.93 -0.29 8.28
CA GLU A 69 7.24 -1.59 8.33
C GLU A 69 8.20 -2.78 8.41
N CYS A 70 9.46 -2.63 7.97
CA CYS A 70 10.50 -3.66 8.18
C CYS A 70 10.73 -4.01 9.66
N ILE A 71 10.34 -3.12 10.58
CA ILE A 71 10.41 -3.30 12.03
C ILE A 71 9.00 -3.55 12.59
N LEU A 72 8.02 -2.71 12.23
CA LEU A 72 6.66 -2.77 12.78
C LEU A 72 5.88 -4.03 12.33
N ASN A 73 6.14 -4.49 11.11
CA ASN A 73 5.49 -5.65 10.48
C ASN A 73 6.53 -6.59 9.85
N GLN A 74 7.65 -6.79 10.58
CA GLN A 74 8.83 -7.52 10.13
C GLN A 74 8.48 -8.88 9.48
N ALA A 75 7.56 -9.65 10.07
CA ALA A 75 7.21 -10.99 9.59
C ALA A 75 6.52 -10.98 8.20
N TRP A 76 5.70 -9.97 7.91
CA TRP A 76 5.05 -9.84 6.60
C TRP A 76 6.04 -9.26 5.57
N MET A 77 6.76 -8.20 5.94
CA MET A 77 7.72 -7.55 5.05
C MET A 77 8.89 -8.46 4.68
N ALA A 78 9.37 -9.31 5.60
CA ALA A 78 10.47 -10.24 5.33
C ALA A 78 10.13 -11.35 4.30
N ILE A 79 8.85 -11.52 3.96
CA ILE A 79 8.36 -12.47 2.95
C ILE A 79 7.97 -11.72 1.66
N ASN A 80 7.27 -10.59 1.78
CA ASN A 80 6.65 -9.90 0.64
C ASN A 80 7.47 -8.72 0.10
N CYS A 81 8.46 -8.23 0.83
CA CYS A 81 9.22 -7.01 0.54
C CYS A 81 10.71 -7.19 0.85
N GLN A 82 11.29 -8.25 0.27
CA GLN A 82 12.58 -8.78 0.67
C GLN A 82 13.76 -7.91 0.24
N LEU A 83 13.64 -7.21 -0.90
CA LEU A 83 14.63 -6.25 -1.38
C LEU A 83 14.53 -4.96 -0.54
N SER A 84 13.33 -4.40 -0.41
CA SER A 84 13.09 -3.17 0.34
C SER A 84 13.49 -3.26 1.81
N CYS A 85 13.31 -4.42 2.45
CA CYS A 85 13.74 -4.66 3.83
C CYS A 85 15.10 -5.36 3.97
N ASN A 86 15.82 -5.60 2.87
CA ASN A 86 17.12 -6.27 2.85
C ASN A 86 17.14 -7.64 3.54
N THR A 87 16.02 -8.38 3.49
CA THR A 87 15.88 -9.73 4.08
C THR A 87 16.25 -10.86 3.11
N CYS A 88 16.67 -10.51 1.89
CA CYS A 88 17.25 -11.45 0.92
C CYS A 88 18.30 -12.37 1.55
N GLN A 89 18.05 -13.68 1.55
CA GLN A 89 19.08 -14.65 1.89
C GLN A 89 20.07 -14.74 0.73
N LYS A 90 21.33 -14.36 0.96
CA LYS A 90 22.40 -14.50 -0.05
C LYS A 90 22.62 -15.97 -0.38
N GLY A 91 22.09 -16.38 -1.54
CA GLY A 91 22.43 -17.60 -2.27
C GLY A 91 22.58 -18.86 -1.43
N MET A 92 21.51 -19.64 -1.29
CA MET A 92 21.70 -21.08 -1.11
C MET A 92 22.37 -21.64 -2.37
N ASN A 93 23.43 -22.40 -2.14
CA ASN A 93 24.45 -22.84 -3.10
C ASN A 93 24.07 -24.08 -3.94
#